data_AF-A0A7C4TY50-F1
#
_entry.id   AF-A0A7C4TY50-F1
#
_cell.length_a   1.000
_cell.length_b   1.000
_cell.length_c   1.000
_cell.angle_alpha   90.00
_cell.angle_beta   90.00
_cell.angle_gamma   90.00
#
_symmetry.space_group_name_H-M   'P 1'
#
loop_
_entity.id
_entity.type
_entity.pdbx_description
1 polymer ?
#
loop_
_entity_poly.entity_id
_entity_poly.type
_entity_poly.pdbx_seq_one_letter_code
_entity_poly.pdbx_strand_id
1 'polypeptide(L)'
;MLRVLIIECLLFGLFGAVLFRVLFALIGRTWVVWAISLVLIGGVSALTTGFIDPRTVQDFGGVALAGFSPGLLLFARALAWVLGCMVAWIVLRRRAAKGLETPNNMPPGDF
;
A
#
# COMPACT_ATOMS: atom_id res chain seq x y z
N MET A 1 6.65 -6.13 -21.40
CA MET A 1 5.35 -6.39 -20.74
C MET A 1 5.54 -6.75 -19.27
N LEU A 2 6.16 -7.90 -18.92
CA LEU A 2 6.38 -8.32 -17.53
C LEU A 2 7.12 -7.30 -16.64
N ARG A 3 8.16 -6.64 -17.19
CA ARG A 3 8.99 -5.68 -16.43
C ARG A 3 8.20 -4.47 -15.92
N VAL A 4 7.26 -3.96 -16.73
CA VAL A 4 6.44 -2.78 -16.37
C VAL A 4 5.48 -3.15 -15.25
N LEU A 5 4.84 -4.32 -15.34
CA LEU A 5 3.96 -4.84 -14.28
C LEU A 5 4.71 -5.03 -12.95
N ILE A 6 5.94 -5.54 -13.00
CA ILE A 6 6.76 -5.71 -11.79
C ILE A 6 7.07 -4.36 -11.14
N ILE A 7 7.47 -3.36 -11.92
CA ILE A 7 7.75 -2.00 -11.41
C ILE A 7 6.50 -1.42 -10.77
N GLU A 8 5.35 -1.56 -11.42
CA GLU A 8 4.09 -1.07 -10.88
C GLU A 8 3.70 -1.76 -9.57
N CYS A 9 3.80 -3.08 -9.49
CA CYS A 9 3.58 -3.81 -8.24
C CYS A 9 4.55 -3.38 -7.14
N LEU A 10 5.83 -3.14 -7.45
CA LEU A 10 6.80 -2.64 -6.49
C LEU A 10 6.44 -1.25 -5.97
N LEU A 11 5.97 -0.34 -6.84
CA LEU A 11 5.50 0.98 -6.45
C LEU A 11 4.26 0.89 -5.56
N PHE A 12 3.29 0.04 -5.89
CA PHE A 12 2.10 -0.21 -5.07
C PHE A 12 2.47 -0.81 -3.70
N GLY A 13 3.41 -1.74 -3.66
CA GLY A 13 3.90 -2.31 -2.40
C GLY A 13 4.66 -1.28 -1.55
N LEU A 14 5.51 -0.45 -2.16
CA LEU A 14 6.19 0.63 -1.47
C LEU A 14 5.19 1.64 -0.90
N PHE A 15 4.22 2.04 -1.71
CA PHE A 15 3.19 2.99 -1.31
C PHE A 15 2.33 2.43 -0.16
N GLY A 16 1.88 1.18 -0.26
CA GLY A 16 1.17 0.49 0.83
C GLY A 16 1.99 0.41 2.12
N ALA A 17 3.30 0.15 2.04
CA ALA A 17 4.18 0.13 3.20
C ALA A 17 4.34 1.50 3.86
N VAL A 18 4.51 2.56 3.06
CA VAL A 18 4.64 3.95 3.56
C VAL A 18 3.34 4.40 4.21
N LEU A 19 2.21 4.21 3.53
CA LEU A 19 0.90 4.62 4.03
C LEU A 19 0.53 3.89 5.31
N PHE A 20 0.81 2.59 5.40
CA PHE A 20 0.59 1.81 6.62
C PHE A 20 1.37 2.39 7.80
N ARG A 21 2.64 2.80 7.59
CA ARG A 21 3.44 3.43 8.65
C ARG A 21 2.90 4.78 9.08
N VAL A 22 2.47 5.61 8.14
CA VAL A 22 1.87 6.93 8.43
C VAL A 22 0.58 6.76 9.23
N LEU A 23 -0.32 5.89 8.77
CA LEU A 23 -1.56 5.57 9.48
C LEU A 23 -1.28 5.01 10.88
N PHE A 24 -0.28 4.12 11.01
CA PHE A 24 0.10 3.56 12.29
C PHE A 24 0.65 4.61 13.25
N ALA A 25 1.47 5.55 12.76
CA ALA A 25 1.99 6.65 13.56
C ALA A 25 0.89 7.59 14.08
N LEU A 26 -0.18 7.81 13.30
CA LEU A 26 -1.28 8.70 13.69
C LEU A 26 -2.31 8.04 14.60
N ILE A 27 -2.62 6.76 14.37
CA ILE A 27 -3.74 6.07 15.05
C ILE A 27 -3.24 5.25 16.25
N GLY A 28 -2.03 4.69 16.17
CA GLY A 28 -1.46 3.79 17.19
C GLY A 28 -2.19 2.44 17.32
N ARG A 29 -3.32 2.22 16.65
CA ARG A 29 -4.15 1.01 16.77
C ARG A 29 -4.09 0.15 15.50
N THR A 30 -3.35 -0.95 15.60
CA THR A 30 -3.07 -1.91 14.50
C THR A 30 -4.30 -2.32 13.69
N TRP A 31 -5.40 -2.71 14.36
CA TRP A 31 -6.62 -3.20 13.68
C TRP A 31 -7.30 -2.13 12.83
N VAL A 32 -7.33 -0.88 13.31
CA VAL A 32 -7.92 0.26 12.60
C VAL A 32 -7.07 0.60 11.37
N VAL A 33 -5.75 0.57 11.52
CA VAL A 33 -4.80 0.81 10.42
C VAL A 33 -4.94 -0.23 9.32
N TRP A 34 -5.11 -1.51 9.67
CA TRP A 34 -5.39 -2.56 8.70
C TRP A 34 -6.73 -2.35 7.99
N ALA A 35 -7.80 -2.02 8.71
CA ALA A 35 -9.11 -1.74 8.11
C ALA A 35 -9.03 -0.58 7.11
N ILE A 36 -8.40 0.53 7.49
CA ILE A 36 -8.23 1.69 6.61
C ILE A 36 -7.35 1.36 5.40
N SER A 37 -6.28 0.58 5.59
CA SER A 37 -5.39 0.16 4.50
C SER A 37 -6.10 -0.72 3.47
N LEU A 38 -7.00 -1.61 3.92
CA LEU A 38 -7.83 -2.44 3.05
C LEU A 38 -8.88 -1.62 2.29
N VAL A 39 -9.49 -0.63 2.95
CA VAL A 39 -10.41 0.31 2.29
C VAL A 39 -9.68 1.16 1.24
N LEU A 40 -8.46 1.63 1.55
CA LEU A 40 -7.64 2.42 0.64
C LEU A 40 -7.25 1.66 -0.61
N ILE A 41 -6.78 0.42 -0.49
CA ILE A 41 -6.45 -0.37 -1.69
C ILE A 41 -7.71 -0.65 -2.52
N GLY A 42 -8.87 -0.87 -1.88
CA GLY A 42 -10.15 -0.99 -2.57
C GLY A 42 -10.50 0.28 -3.36
N GLY A 43 -10.36 1.45 -2.72
CA GLY A 43 -10.61 2.75 -3.36
C GLY A 43 -9.64 3.06 -4.51
N VAL A 44 -8.34 2.89 -4.28
CA VAL A 44 -7.31 3.10 -5.32
C VAL A 44 -7.50 2.11 -6.48
N SER A 45 -7.87 0.87 -6.19
CA SER A 45 -8.18 -0.14 -7.22
C SER A 45 -9.43 0.23 -8.03
N ALA A 46 -10.49 0.74 -7.39
CA ALA A 46 -11.70 1.20 -8.06
C ALA A 46 -11.47 2.43 -8.96
N LEU A 47 -10.62 3.37 -8.52
CA LEU A 47 -10.23 4.54 -9.30
C LEU A 47 -9.39 4.14 -10.53
N THR A 48 -8.49 3.17 -10.40
CA THR A 48 -7.60 2.73 -11.49
C THR A 48 -8.22 1.76 -12.48
N THR A 49 -9.38 1.17 -12.17
CA THR A 49 -10.09 0.23 -13.06
C THR A 49 -10.96 0.87 -14.11
N GLY A 50 -11.08 2.19 -14.11
CA GLY A 50 -11.95 2.87 -15.06
C GLY A 50 -13.44 2.70 -14.77
N PHE A 51 -13.84 2.43 -13.51
CA PHE A 51 -15.23 2.67 -13.08
C PHE A 51 -15.61 4.16 -13.25
N ILE A 52 -14.61 5.04 -13.23
CA ILE A 52 -14.72 6.49 -13.43
C ILE A 52 -14.57 6.84 -14.93
N ASP A 53 -13.62 6.20 -15.65
CA ASP A 53 -13.42 6.39 -17.10
C ASP A 53 -12.63 5.20 -17.72
N PRO A 54 -13.15 4.49 -18.74
CA PRO A 54 -12.44 3.41 -19.42
C PRO A 54 -11.12 3.85 -20.08
N ARG A 55 -10.98 5.15 -20.40
CA ARG A 55 -9.78 5.70 -21.05
C ARG A 55 -8.56 5.71 -20.14
N THR A 56 -8.76 5.81 -18.83
CA THR A 56 -7.66 5.75 -17.85
C THR A 56 -6.90 4.42 -17.89
N VAL A 57 -7.56 3.30 -18.26
CA VAL A 57 -6.88 2.00 -18.40
C VAL A 57 -5.97 1.97 -19.63
N GLN A 58 -6.32 2.70 -20.69
CA GLN A 58 -5.46 2.85 -21.88
C GLN A 58 -4.27 3.76 -21.63
N ASP A 59 -4.45 4.87 -20.89
CA ASP A 59 -3.38 5.83 -20.61
C ASP A 59 -2.35 5.32 -19.60
N PHE A 60 -2.78 4.59 -18.56
CA PHE A 60 -1.85 3.97 -17.61
C PHE A 60 -1.32 2.62 -18.09
N GLY A 61 -2.06 1.91 -18.96
CA GLY A 61 -1.70 0.60 -19.44
C GLY A 61 -0.79 0.61 -20.68
N GLY A 62 -0.99 1.59 -21.57
CA GLY A 62 -0.41 1.60 -22.90
C GLY A 62 -0.61 0.30 -23.69
N VAL A 63 -0.05 0.24 -24.89
CA VAL A 63 0.00 -0.99 -25.72
C VAL A 63 0.74 -2.14 -25.00
N ALA A 64 1.45 -1.85 -23.90
CA ALA A 64 2.29 -2.76 -23.15
C ALA A 64 1.53 -3.72 -22.19
N LEU A 65 0.27 -3.43 -21.85
CA LEU A 65 -0.56 -4.24 -20.93
C LEU A 65 -1.74 -4.95 -21.62
N ALA A 66 -1.85 -4.85 -22.94
CA ALA A 66 -2.95 -5.40 -23.75
C ALA A 66 -3.14 -6.93 -23.66
N GLY A 67 -2.16 -7.67 -23.12
CA GLY A 67 -2.23 -9.13 -22.96
C GLY A 67 -2.79 -9.63 -21.62
N PHE A 68 -3.06 -8.75 -20.64
CA PHE A 68 -3.55 -9.14 -19.32
C PHE A 68 -4.97 -8.66 -19.08
N SER A 69 -5.81 -9.49 -18.45
CA SER A 69 -7.15 -9.07 -18.08
C SER A 69 -7.10 -7.97 -17.00
N PRO A 70 -7.97 -6.95 -17.06
CA PRO A 70 -8.01 -5.88 -16.06
C PRO A 70 -8.14 -6.40 -14.62
N GLY A 71 -8.89 -7.49 -14.42
CA GLY A 71 -9.04 -8.13 -13.11
C GLY A 71 -7.75 -8.76 -12.57
N LEU A 72 -6.87 -9.29 -13.44
CA LEU A 72 -5.60 -9.85 -13.00
C LEU A 72 -4.61 -8.74 -12.57
N LEU A 73 -4.63 -7.61 -13.28
CA LEU A 73 -3.81 -6.44 -12.95
C LEU A 73 -4.22 -5.83 -11.61
N LEU A 74 -5.52 -5.71 -11.37
CA LEU A 74 -6.08 -5.34 -10.08
C LEU A 74 -5.62 -6.25 -8.95
N PHE A 75 -5.78 -7.56 -9.15
CA PHE A 75 -5.43 -8.54 -8.15
C PHE A 75 -3.94 -8.46 -7.82
N ALA A 76 -3.08 -8.32 -8.83
CA ALA A 76 -1.64 -8.17 -8.64
C ALA A 76 -1.28 -6.90 -7.84
N ARG A 77 -1.90 -5.75 -8.16
CA ARG A 77 -1.70 -4.49 -7.41
C ARG A 77 -2.19 -4.60 -5.97
N ALA A 78 -3.36 -5.18 -5.76
CA ALA A 78 -3.93 -5.38 -4.42
C ALA A 78 -3.03 -6.29 -3.57
N LEU A 79 -2.56 -7.39 -4.15
CA LEU A 79 -1.64 -8.31 -3.50
C LEU A 79 -0.31 -7.62 -3.16
N ALA A 80 0.25 -6.84 -4.09
CA ALA A 80 1.48 -6.10 -3.87
C ALA A 80 1.35 -5.07 -2.75
N TRP A 81 0.23 -4.34 -2.70
CA TRP A 81 -0.08 -3.42 -1.60
C TRP A 81 -0.13 -4.14 -0.26
N VAL A 82 -0.87 -5.25 -0.18
CA VAL A 82 -1.01 -6.04 1.06
C VAL A 82 0.34 -6.58 1.53
N LEU A 83 1.18 -7.07 0.61
CA LEU A 83 2.55 -7.46 0.93
C LEU A 83 3.37 -6.28 1.48
N GLY A 84 3.24 -5.09 0.89
CA GLY A 84 3.83 -3.85 1.40
C GLY A 84 3.42 -3.53 2.83
N CYS A 85 2.12 -3.53 3.11
CA CYS A 85 1.57 -3.35 4.46
C CYS A 85 2.08 -4.41 5.44
N MET A 86 2.14 -5.67 5.02
CA MET A 86 2.62 -6.78 5.84
C MET A 86 4.10 -6.63 6.21
N VAL A 87 4.95 -6.24 5.26
CA VAL A 87 6.37 -5.95 5.52
C VAL A 87 6.49 -4.79 6.52
N ALA A 88 5.74 -3.70 6.33
CA ALA A 88 5.74 -2.57 7.26
C ALA A 88 5.32 -3.00 8.68
N TRP A 89 4.27 -3.81 8.79
CA TRP A 89 3.77 -4.34 10.05
C TRP A 89 4.76 -5.26 10.76
N ILE A 90 5.43 -6.16 10.02
CA ILE A 90 6.49 -7.03 10.57
C ILE A 90 7.66 -6.19 11.09
N VAL A 91 8.07 -5.16 10.35
CA VAL A 91 9.14 -4.25 10.79
C VAL A 91 8.75 -3.52 12.08
N LEU A 92 7.51 -3.05 12.21
CA LEU A 92 7.00 -2.45 13.43
C LEU A 92 7.03 -3.44 14.60
N ARG A 93 6.50 -4.65 14.42
CA ARG A 93 6.55 -5.71 15.46
C ARG A 93 7.97 -6.05 15.89
N ARG A 94 8.90 -6.12 14.94
CA ARG A 94 10.32 -6.37 15.23
C ARG A 94 10.98 -5.21 15.97
N ARG A 95 10.55 -3.97 15.75
CA ARG A 95 11.01 -2.79 16.51
C ARG A 95 10.44 -2.79 17.93
N ALA A 96 9.16 -3.08 18.08
CA ALA A 96 8.49 -3.25 19.38
C ALA A 96 9.18 -4.32 20.24
N ALA A 97 9.44 -5.50 19.65
CA ALA A 97 10.13 -6.60 20.32
C ALA A 97 11.57 -6.27 20.76
N LYS A 98 12.21 -5.28 20.11
CA LYS A 98 13.55 -4.79 20.46
C LYS A 98 13.51 -3.61 21.45
N GLY A 99 12.33 -3.18 21.91
CA GLY A 99 12.19 -2.04 22.82
C GLY A 99 12.58 -0.69 22.20
N LEU A 100 12.61 -0.59 20.87
CA LEU A 100 12.98 0.63 20.13
C LEU A 100 11.78 1.55 19.85
N GLU A 101 10.63 1.29 20.46
CA GLU A 101 9.48 2.19 20.38
C GLU A 101 9.71 3.37 21.32
N THR A 102 9.78 4.57 20.76
CA THR A 102 9.76 5.80 21.54
C THR A 102 8.50 5.78 22.41
N PRO A 103 8.60 5.86 23.74
CA PRO A 103 7.43 5.77 24.60
C PRO A 103 6.43 6.88 24.26
N ASN A 104 5.14 6.53 24.20
CA ASN A 104 4.02 7.45 23.93
C ASN A 104 3.97 8.69 24.86
N ASN A 105 4.77 8.71 25.93
CA ASN A 105 4.80 9.74 26.97
C ASN A 105 6.19 10.35 27.19
N MET A 106 7.04 10.48 26.15
CA MET A 106 8.19 11.38 26.29
C MET A 106 7.64 12.82 26.31
N PRO A 107 7.82 13.59 27.39
CA PRO A 107 7.55 15.03 27.33
C PRO A 107 8.37 15.61 26.17
N PRO A 108 7.87 16.67 25.49
CA PRO A 108 8.64 17.33 24.44
C PRO A 108 10.00 17.69 25.04
N GLY A 109 11.03 16.95 24.64
CA GLY A 109 12.38 17.19 25.08
C GLY A 109 12.84 18.48 24.44
N ASP A 110 13.17 19.45 25.28
CA ASP A 110 13.79 20.71 24.89
C ASP A 110 15.08 20.38 24.11
N PHE A 111 15.04 20.56 22.80
CA PHE A 111 16.21 20.67 21.92
C PHE A 111 16.22 22.06 21.32
#